data_AF-A0A835CKG1-F1
#
_entry.id   AF-A0A835CKG1-F1
#
_cell.length_a   1.000
_cell.length_b   1.000
_cell.length_c   1.000
_cell.angle_alpha   90.00
_cell.angle_beta   90.00
_cell.angle_gamma   90.00
#
_symmetry.space_group_name_H-M   'P 1'
#
loop_
_entity.id
_entity.type
_entity.pdbx_description
1 polymer ?
#
loop_
_entity_poly.entity_id
_entity_poly.type
_entity_poly.pdbx_seq_one_letter_code
_entity_poly.pdbx_strand_id
1 'polypeptide(L)'
;IFENLLEFRPELCVDAGKQGLLQWLLRRLKAKIPFDANKLYASELLSILLQQTQENKLLLGDIDGIDVLLQQLSHYKRHDPQSAEEQEMMENLFNVLISSLIVPVNREKFLKGEGLQLMNLMLREKKMSRNGSLKVLDHAMNGPDGKDNCMKFVDILGLRTIFPLFMKTPSKNQHVVSIVASMLRNCKGQQRQRLLSKFTENDYEKVDRLMELHFKYLEKVEQVESNTKEDEEEEESYLKRLDGGLFTLQLVDFILLEACAGCPPAVKQRVTRILSQRRASLKTIRHIMREYAGNLGDAGDSEWREAEQQHILQLIDKF
;
A
#
# COMPACT_ATOMS: atom_id res chain seq x y z
N ILE A 1 -21.76 -12.60 22.11
CA ILE A 1 -23.12 -12.45 21.54
C ILE A 1 -23.04 -11.87 20.14
N PHE A 2 -22.54 -10.64 19.96
CA PHE A 2 -22.45 -10.05 18.62
C PHE A 2 -21.54 -10.82 17.68
N GLU A 3 -20.35 -11.23 18.11
CA GLU A 3 -19.44 -12.05 17.31
C GLU A 3 -20.12 -13.29 16.71
N ASN A 4 -20.61 -14.21 17.54
CA ASN A 4 -21.32 -15.40 17.08
C ASN A 4 -22.54 -15.09 16.19
N LEU A 5 -23.26 -13.99 16.47
CA LEU A 5 -24.43 -13.60 15.69
C LEU A 5 -24.03 -13.10 14.30
N LEU A 6 -22.98 -12.28 14.22
CA LEU A 6 -22.49 -11.71 12.96
C LEU A 6 -21.72 -12.73 12.13
N GLU A 7 -21.07 -13.70 12.77
CA GLU A 7 -20.46 -14.86 12.10
C GLU A 7 -21.55 -15.74 11.46
N PHE A 8 -22.64 -16.00 12.18
CA PHE A 8 -23.74 -16.83 11.65
C PHE A 8 -24.65 -16.09 10.67
N ARG A 9 -24.82 -14.77 10.82
CA ARG A 9 -25.65 -13.90 9.98
C ARG A 9 -24.92 -12.59 9.62
N PRO A 10 -24.01 -12.62 8.64
CA PRO A 10 -23.24 -11.45 8.22
C PRO A 10 -24.11 -10.28 7.73
N GLU A 11 -25.32 -10.55 7.23
CA GLU A 11 -26.29 -9.55 6.79
C GLU A 11 -26.70 -8.57 7.91
N LEU A 12 -26.62 -8.99 9.17
CA LEU A 12 -26.96 -8.16 10.33
C LEU A 12 -25.87 -7.13 10.68
N CYS A 13 -24.67 -7.22 10.09
CA CYS A 13 -23.57 -6.28 10.37
C CYS A 13 -23.96 -4.83 10.10
N VAL A 14 -24.67 -4.57 9.00
CA VAL A 14 -25.09 -3.21 8.61
C VAL A 14 -26.10 -2.66 9.60
N ASP A 15 -27.09 -3.47 10.00
CA ASP A 15 -28.12 -3.06 10.96
C ASP A 15 -27.54 -2.84 12.35
N ALA A 16 -26.64 -3.72 12.82
CA ALA A 16 -25.96 -3.57 14.10
C ALA A 16 -25.15 -2.25 14.14
N GLY A 17 -24.44 -1.94 13.06
CA GLY A 17 -23.72 -0.66 12.90
C GLY A 17 -24.65 0.55 13.03
N LYS A 18 -25.74 0.56 12.25
CA LYS A 18 -26.75 1.64 12.23
C LYS A 18 -27.51 1.78 13.55
N GLN A 19 -27.76 0.69 14.26
CA GLN A 19 -28.42 0.68 15.56
C GLN A 19 -27.52 1.13 16.72
N GLY A 20 -26.32 1.63 16.42
CA GLY A 20 -25.46 2.33 17.39
C GLY A 20 -24.35 1.48 17.99
N LEU A 21 -24.20 0.20 17.61
CA LEU A 21 -23.08 -0.63 18.07
C LEU A 21 -21.74 0.00 17.67
N LEU A 22 -21.62 0.46 16.42
CA LEU A 22 -20.41 1.09 15.91
C LEU A 22 -20.02 2.34 16.71
N GLN A 23 -21.02 3.20 16.97
CA GLN A 23 -20.85 4.40 17.78
C GLN A 23 -20.43 4.09 19.22
N TRP A 24 -21.00 3.03 19.80
CA TRP A 24 -20.67 2.58 21.15
C TRP A 24 -19.24 2.04 21.23
N LEU A 25 -18.82 1.21 20.26
CA LEU A 25 -17.46 0.66 20.19
C LEU A 25 -16.41 1.76 20.09
N LEU A 26 -16.63 2.78 19.25
CA LEU A 26 -15.73 3.93 19.15
C LEU A 26 -15.63 4.71 20.47
N ARG A 27 -16.75 4.89 21.19
CA ARG A 27 -16.73 5.50 22.53
C ARG A 27 -15.94 4.65 23.53
N ARG A 28 -16.10 3.32 23.47
CA ARG A 28 -15.38 2.38 24.33
C ARG A 28 -13.88 2.40 24.09
N LEU A 29 -13.44 2.53 22.84
CA LEU A 29 -12.04 2.67 22.46
C LEU A 29 -11.47 4.03 22.91
N LYS A 30 -12.22 5.11 22.72
CA LYS A 30 -11.82 6.48 23.10
C LYS A 30 -11.79 6.72 24.60
N ALA A 31 -12.50 5.92 25.39
CA ALA A 31 -12.57 6.07 26.83
C ALA A 31 -11.16 6.07 27.46
N LYS A 32 -10.90 7.06 28.33
CA LYS A 32 -9.63 7.22 29.06
C LYS A 32 -9.55 6.24 30.24
N ILE A 33 -9.66 4.96 29.93
CA ILE A 33 -9.59 3.84 30.86
C ILE A 33 -8.30 3.07 30.51
N PRO A 34 -7.58 2.50 31.49
CA PRO A 34 -6.48 1.58 31.21
C PRO A 34 -6.89 0.47 30.24
N PHE A 35 -5.92 -0.08 29.53
CA PHE A 35 -6.13 -1.24 28.68
C PHE A 35 -6.69 -2.41 29.50
N ASP A 36 -7.69 -3.08 28.95
CA ASP A 36 -8.33 -4.28 29.49
C ASP A 36 -8.82 -5.18 28.35
N ALA A 37 -9.15 -6.43 28.67
CA ALA A 37 -9.61 -7.40 27.68
C ALA A 37 -10.86 -6.93 26.90
N ASN A 38 -11.73 -6.13 27.53
CA ASN A 38 -12.90 -5.57 26.85
C ASN A 38 -12.53 -4.53 25.80
N LYS A 39 -11.45 -3.78 25.98
CA LYS A 39 -10.96 -2.83 24.98
C LYS A 39 -10.37 -3.55 23.77
N LEU A 40 -9.65 -4.65 24.00
CA LEU A 40 -9.22 -5.56 22.93
C LEU A 40 -10.42 -6.12 22.17
N TYR A 41 -11.39 -6.72 22.88
CA TYR A 41 -12.59 -7.29 22.25
C TYR A 41 -13.41 -6.25 21.46
N ALA A 42 -13.45 -5.00 21.93
CA ALA A 42 -14.07 -3.91 21.19
C ALA A 42 -13.37 -3.62 19.85
N SER A 43 -12.05 -3.80 19.76
CA SER A 43 -11.29 -3.63 18.51
C SER A 43 -11.53 -4.77 17.52
N GLU A 44 -11.73 -5.99 18.01
CA GLU A 44 -12.06 -7.17 17.21
C GLU A 44 -13.46 -7.06 16.62
N LEU A 45 -14.46 -6.76 17.46
CA LEU A 45 -15.84 -6.53 17.02
C LEU A 45 -15.93 -5.38 15.99
N LEU A 46 -15.15 -4.32 16.19
CA LEU A 46 -15.07 -3.22 15.22
C LEU A 46 -14.50 -3.68 13.87
N SER A 47 -13.51 -4.59 13.90
CA SER A 47 -12.92 -5.18 12.69
C SER A 47 -13.95 -6.03 11.94
N ILE A 48 -14.68 -6.89 12.66
CA ILE A 48 -15.76 -7.74 12.10
C ILE A 48 -16.83 -6.87 11.43
N LEU A 49 -17.27 -5.81 12.11
CA LEU A 49 -18.31 -4.91 11.59
C LEU A 49 -17.94 -4.20 10.29
N LEU A 50 -16.66 -4.15 9.90
CA LEU A 50 -16.17 -3.46 8.70
C LEU A 50 -15.64 -4.38 7.60
N GLN A 51 -15.40 -5.66 7.87
CA GLN A 51 -14.62 -6.53 6.99
C GLN A 51 -15.22 -6.63 5.57
N GLN A 52 -16.55 -6.64 5.45
CA GLN A 52 -17.26 -6.78 4.16
C GLN A 52 -18.49 -5.86 4.02
N THR A 53 -18.47 -4.69 4.68
CA THR A 53 -19.64 -3.81 4.80
C THR A 53 -19.28 -2.37 4.45
N GLN A 54 -19.57 -1.97 3.22
CA GLN A 54 -19.24 -0.62 2.73
C GLN A 54 -20.04 0.47 3.48
N GLU A 55 -21.28 0.17 3.84
CA GLU A 55 -22.15 1.04 4.63
C GLU A 55 -21.58 1.36 6.00
N ASN A 56 -20.99 0.35 6.68
CA ASN A 56 -20.37 0.56 7.98
C ASN A 56 -19.05 1.34 7.86
N LYS A 57 -18.30 1.17 6.76
CA LYS A 57 -17.10 2.00 6.47
C LYS A 57 -17.48 3.46 6.26
N LEU A 58 -18.57 3.73 5.53
CA LEU A 58 -19.12 5.08 5.36
C LEU A 58 -19.59 5.66 6.70
N LEU A 59 -20.42 4.90 7.43
CA LEU A 59 -20.93 5.30 8.74
C LEU A 59 -19.80 5.60 9.74
N LEU A 60 -18.75 4.78 9.77
CA LEU A 60 -17.57 5.01 10.60
C LEU A 60 -16.96 6.38 10.32
N GLY A 61 -16.84 6.73 9.05
CA GLY A 61 -16.39 8.05 8.64
C GLY A 61 -17.30 9.16 9.14
N ASP A 62 -18.62 8.98 9.04
CA ASP A 62 -19.62 10.01 9.36
C ASP A 62 -19.74 10.30 10.86
N ILE A 63 -19.33 9.35 11.70
CA ILE A 63 -19.30 9.48 13.17
C ILE A 63 -17.90 9.80 13.72
N ASP A 64 -17.05 10.46 12.92
CA ASP A 64 -15.67 10.84 13.25
C ASP A 64 -14.78 9.66 13.68
N GLY A 65 -15.08 8.45 13.21
CA GLY A 65 -14.35 7.24 13.57
C GLY A 65 -12.90 7.26 13.10
N ILE A 66 -12.59 7.90 11.97
CA ILE A 66 -11.21 8.04 11.48
C ILE A 66 -10.36 8.79 12.51
N ASP A 67 -10.85 9.89 13.06
CA ASP A 67 -10.13 10.67 14.08
C ASP A 67 -9.96 9.87 15.37
N VAL A 68 -10.97 9.09 15.78
CA VAL A 68 -10.86 8.20 16.94
C VAL A 68 -9.76 7.16 16.73
N LEU A 69 -9.69 6.52 15.56
CA LEU A 69 -8.66 5.53 15.23
C LEU A 69 -7.27 6.16 15.23
N LEU A 70 -7.11 7.33 14.59
CA LEU A 70 -5.84 8.05 14.58
C LEU A 70 -5.40 8.46 15.99
N GLN A 71 -6.33 8.91 16.84
CA GLN A 71 -6.04 9.22 18.24
C GLN A 71 -5.59 7.99 19.03
N GLN A 72 -6.26 6.85 18.88
CA GLN A 72 -5.85 5.62 19.57
C GLN A 72 -4.49 5.13 19.08
N LEU A 73 -4.26 5.10 17.77
CA LEU A 73 -2.97 4.73 17.18
C LEU A 73 -1.85 5.69 17.60
N SER A 74 -2.16 6.97 17.81
CA SER A 74 -1.16 7.97 18.22
C SER A 74 -0.48 7.66 19.55
N HIS A 75 -1.07 6.80 20.40
CA HIS A 75 -0.43 6.30 21.60
C HIS A 75 0.88 5.54 21.28
N TYR A 76 0.87 4.75 20.19
CA TYR A 76 1.96 3.90 19.75
C TYR A 76 2.97 4.60 18.82
N LYS A 77 2.93 5.94 18.77
CA LYS A 77 3.85 6.71 17.90
C LYS A 77 5.29 6.68 18.38
N ARG A 78 5.52 6.54 19.69
CA ARG A 78 6.84 6.54 20.35
C ARG A 78 7.05 5.40 21.33
N HIS A 79 6.00 4.63 21.64
CA HIS A 79 6.03 3.55 22.60
C HIS A 79 5.51 2.27 21.96
N ASP A 80 6.09 1.14 22.35
CA ASP A 80 5.59 -0.17 21.96
C ASP A 80 4.48 -0.58 22.93
N PRO A 81 3.54 -1.45 22.50
CA PRO A 81 2.57 -2.09 23.39
C PRO A 81 3.26 -2.79 24.56
N GLN A 82 2.61 -2.81 25.73
CA GLN A 82 3.15 -3.41 26.96
C GLN A 82 2.93 -4.92 27.05
N SER A 83 1.93 -5.43 26.34
CA SER A 83 1.58 -6.85 26.31
C SER A 83 1.23 -7.33 24.90
N ALA A 84 1.15 -8.65 24.72
CA ALA A 84 0.74 -9.25 23.45
C ALA A 84 -0.70 -8.88 23.09
N GLU A 85 -1.59 -8.82 24.08
CA GLU A 85 -2.99 -8.42 23.92
C GLU A 85 -3.11 -6.96 23.49
N GLU A 86 -2.26 -6.07 24.04
CA GLU A 86 -2.23 -4.68 23.60
C GLU A 86 -1.67 -4.54 22.17
N GLN A 87 -0.68 -5.36 21.82
CA GLN A 87 -0.18 -5.43 20.45
C GLN A 87 -1.27 -5.88 19.48
N GLU A 88 -2.03 -6.91 19.82
CA GLU A 88 -3.16 -7.39 19.02
C GLU A 88 -4.22 -6.30 18.83
N MET A 89 -4.57 -5.58 19.89
CA MET A 89 -5.48 -4.42 19.79
C MET A 89 -4.92 -3.36 18.82
N MET A 90 -3.63 -3.03 18.91
CA MET A 90 -2.99 -2.09 17.99
C MET A 90 -3.08 -2.57 16.53
N GLU A 91 -2.84 -3.86 16.28
CA GLU A 91 -2.95 -4.45 14.94
C GLU A 91 -4.39 -4.42 14.41
N ASN A 92 -5.38 -4.71 15.27
CA ASN A 92 -6.80 -4.58 14.95
C ASN A 92 -7.15 -3.15 14.56
N LEU A 93 -6.69 -2.14 15.31
CA LEU A 93 -6.92 -0.73 14.96
C LEU A 93 -6.29 -0.34 13.61
N PHE A 94 -5.11 -0.86 13.27
CA PHE A 94 -4.52 -0.68 11.94
C PHE A 94 -5.38 -1.34 10.85
N ASN A 95 -5.86 -2.56 11.08
CA ASN A 95 -6.71 -3.29 10.12
C ASN A 95 -8.06 -2.57 9.89
N VAL A 96 -8.69 -2.07 10.96
CA VAL A 96 -9.90 -1.23 10.91
C VAL A 96 -9.64 0.02 10.08
N LEU A 97 -8.54 0.73 10.34
CA LEU A 97 -8.19 1.93 9.59
C LEU A 97 -7.96 1.62 8.10
N ILE A 98 -7.20 0.56 7.80
CA ILE A 98 -6.98 0.10 6.42
C ILE A 98 -8.30 -0.21 5.71
N SER A 99 -9.18 -0.98 6.37
CA SER A 99 -10.50 -1.33 5.83
C SER A 99 -11.35 -0.09 5.56
N SER A 100 -11.32 0.91 6.45
CA SER A 100 -12.05 2.16 6.28
C SER A 100 -11.57 3.00 5.08
N LEU A 101 -10.27 2.93 4.74
CA LEU A 101 -9.65 3.68 3.64
C LEU A 101 -9.94 3.10 2.24
N ILE A 102 -10.63 1.96 2.17
CA ILE A 102 -11.19 1.44 0.92
C ILE A 102 -12.23 2.42 0.36
N VAL A 103 -12.94 3.15 1.24
CA VAL A 103 -13.93 4.17 0.84
C VAL A 103 -13.21 5.50 0.56
N PRO A 104 -13.36 6.11 -0.63
CA PRO A 104 -12.66 7.35 -0.98
C PRO A 104 -12.90 8.52 -0.03
N VAL A 105 -14.14 8.69 0.44
CA VAL A 105 -14.51 9.77 1.40
C VAL A 105 -13.68 9.69 2.69
N ASN A 106 -13.34 8.48 3.15
CA ASN A 106 -12.52 8.31 4.35
C ASN A 106 -11.06 8.67 4.15
N ARG A 107 -10.55 8.65 2.90
CA ARG A 107 -9.19 9.11 2.59
C ARG A 107 -9.06 10.61 2.78
N GLU A 108 -10.09 11.37 2.42
CA GLU A 108 -10.14 12.82 2.68
C GLU A 108 -10.19 13.10 4.19
N LYS A 109 -11.01 12.35 4.94
CA LYS A 109 -11.07 12.45 6.40
C LYS A 109 -9.72 12.09 7.04
N PHE A 110 -9.05 11.04 6.57
CA PHE A 110 -7.70 10.66 7.02
C PHE A 110 -6.64 11.73 6.73
N LEU A 111 -6.72 12.37 5.57
CA LEU A 111 -5.85 13.49 5.19
C LEU A 111 -6.06 14.70 6.12
N LYS A 112 -7.33 15.06 6.38
CA LYS A 112 -7.71 16.16 7.29
C LYS A 112 -7.29 15.87 8.73
N GLY A 113 -7.40 14.63 9.19
CA GLY A 113 -7.00 14.18 10.53
C GLY A 113 -5.48 14.02 10.74
N GLU A 114 -4.64 14.51 9.82
CA GLU A 114 -3.18 14.38 9.87
C GLU A 114 -2.66 12.93 9.89
N GLY A 115 -3.42 12.00 9.32
CA GLY A 115 -3.07 10.59 9.30
C GLY A 115 -1.71 10.32 8.64
N LEU A 116 -1.40 11.02 7.54
CA LEU A 116 -0.09 10.90 6.87
C LEU A 116 1.07 11.33 7.78
N GLN A 117 0.91 12.41 8.53
CA GLN A 117 1.91 12.91 9.48
C GLN A 117 2.16 11.88 10.58
N LEU A 118 1.09 11.29 11.12
CA LEU A 118 1.19 10.25 12.14
C LEU A 118 1.91 9.00 11.62
N MET A 119 1.52 8.48 10.45
CA MET A 119 2.17 7.30 9.86
C MET A 119 3.64 7.58 9.52
N ASN A 120 3.94 8.76 8.97
CA ASN A 120 5.31 9.17 8.67
C ASN A 120 6.17 9.27 9.95
N LEU A 121 5.60 9.77 11.06
CA LEU A 121 6.27 9.79 12.36
C LEU A 121 6.55 8.38 12.87
N MET A 122 5.56 7.48 12.87
CA MET A 122 5.71 6.09 13.30
C MET A 122 6.80 5.33 12.51
N LEU A 123 6.87 5.56 11.18
CA LEU A 123 7.93 4.98 10.35
C LEU A 123 9.32 5.44 10.77
N ARG A 124 9.47 6.70 11.22
CA ARG A 124 10.75 7.28 11.66
C ARG A 124 11.20 6.79 13.03
N GLU A 125 10.24 6.55 13.93
CA GLU A 125 10.50 6.09 15.32
C GLU A 125 10.86 4.60 15.39
N LYS A 126 10.60 3.84 14.31
CA LYS A 126 11.01 2.43 14.14
C LYS A 126 10.50 1.48 15.23
N LYS A 127 9.32 1.76 15.78
CA LYS A 127 8.59 0.97 16.77
C LYS A 127 7.77 -0.15 16.12
N MET A 128 7.10 -0.98 16.92
CA MET A 128 6.24 -2.07 16.43
C MET A 128 5.12 -1.57 15.50
N SER A 129 4.66 -0.33 15.72
CA SER A 129 3.69 0.36 14.85
C SER A 129 4.17 0.64 13.42
N ARG A 130 5.47 0.49 13.13
CA ARG A 130 6.05 0.73 11.78
C ARG A 130 5.41 -0.11 10.69
N ASN A 131 5.06 -1.37 10.97
CA ASN A 131 4.48 -2.26 9.96
C ASN A 131 3.06 -1.86 9.61
N GLY A 132 2.23 -1.62 10.62
CA GLY A 132 0.87 -1.12 10.45
C GLY A 132 0.86 0.22 9.70
N SER A 133 1.79 1.11 10.05
CA SER A 133 1.92 2.42 9.39
C SER A 133 2.25 2.31 7.90
N LEU A 134 3.12 1.37 7.54
CA LEU A 134 3.48 1.14 6.15
C LEU A 134 2.29 0.61 5.35
N LYS A 135 1.51 -0.32 5.93
CA LYS A 135 0.29 -0.85 5.31
C LYS A 135 -0.78 0.23 5.14
N VAL A 136 -0.98 1.09 6.14
CA VAL A 136 -1.93 2.22 6.05
C VAL A 136 -1.53 3.18 4.92
N LEU A 137 -0.24 3.55 4.86
CA LEU A 137 0.26 4.43 3.81
C LEU A 137 0.07 3.86 2.41
N ASP A 138 0.32 2.57 2.23
CA ASP A 138 0.09 1.86 0.98
C ASP A 138 -1.38 1.99 0.54
N HIS A 139 -2.33 1.66 1.41
CA HIS A 139 -3.76 1.74 1.09
C HIS A 139 -4.25 3.18 0.89
N ALA A 140 -3.75 4.14 1.68
CA ALA A 140 -4.16 5.55 1.59
C ALA A 140 -3.72 6.21 0.27
N MET A 141 -2.61 5.75 -0.33
CA MET A 141 -1.99 6.37 -1.51
C MET A 141 -2.27 5.61 -2.82
N ASN A 142 -2.80 4.39 -2.75
CA ASN A 142 -3.05 3.56 -3.93
C ASN A 142 -4.24 4.09 -4.76
N GLY A 143 -4.17 3.94 -6.08
CA GLY A 143 -5.25 4.29 -7.01
C GLY A 143 -5.46 5.79 -7.21
N PRO A 144 -6.45 6.18 -8.03
CA PRO A 144 -6.72 7.59 -8.35
C PRO A 144 -7.15 8.39 -7.11
N ASP A 145 -7.92 7.78 -6.20
CA ASP A 145 -8.38 8.43 -4.96
C ASP A 145 -7.24 8.64 -3.94
N GLY A 146 -6.05 8.11 -4.20
CA GLY A 146 -4.85 8.31 -3.37
C GLY A 146 -4.06 9.57 -3.75
N LYS A 147 -4.48 10.30 -4.78
CA LYS A 147 -3.72 11.40 -5.39
C LYS A 147 -3.32 12.50 -4.42
N ASP A 148 -4.28 13.01 -3.65
CA ASP A 148 -4.00 14.08 -2.68
C ASP A 148 -3.11 13.60 -1.53
N ASN A 149 -3.28 12.33 -1.15
CA ASN A 149 -2.42 11.70 -0.15
C ASN A 149 -0.97 11.56 -0.64
N CYS A 150 -0.75 11.17 -1.90
CA CYS A 150 0.59 11.10 -2.50
C CYS A 150 1.26 12.48 -2.49
N MET A 151 0.57 13.52 -2.97
CA MET A 151 1.12 14.88 -3.01
C MET A 151 1.45 15.39 -1.59
N LYS A 152 0.51 15.24 -0.65
CA LYS A 152 0.75 15.66 0.74
C LYS A 152 1.91 14.89 1.37
N PHE A 153 2.04 13.59 1.11
CA PHE A 153 3.12 12.78 1.65
C PHE A 153 4.51 13.29 1.21
N VAL A 154 4.64 13.74 -0.03
CA VAL A 154 5.88 14.41 -0.50
C VAL A 154 6.12 15.74 0.23
N ASP A 155 5.06 16.53 0.43
CA ASP A 155 5.15 17.84 1.08
C ASP A 155 5.58 17.73 2.55
N ILE A 156 5.12 16.70 3.27
CA ILE A 156 5.50 16.44 4.67
C ILE A 156 6.83 15.68 4.80
N LEU A 157 7.70 15.75 3.79
CA LEU A 157 9.03 15.12 3.74
C LEU A 157 9.00 13.58 3.79
N GLY A 158 7.91 12.95 3.37
CA GLY A 158 7.77 11.49 3.33
C GLY A 158 8.86 10.78 2.51
N LEU A 159 9.42 11.45 1.49
CA LEU A 159 10.54 10.94 0.69
C LEU A 159 11.79 10.64 1.54
N ARG A 160 12.05 11.44 2.59
CA ARG A 160 13.18 11.21 3.51
C ARG A 160 12.97 9.99 4.39
N THR A 161 11.73 9.52 4.53
CA THR A 161 11.37 8.35 5.32
C THR A 161 11.31 7.09 4.47
N ILE A 162 10.67 7.15 3.30
CA ILE A 162 10.39 5.97 2.46
C ILE A 162 11.62 5.45 1.72
N PHE A 163 12.50 6.32 1.21
CA PHE A 163 13.67 5.88 0.45
C PHE A 163 14.73 5.13 1.29
N PRO A 164 15.00 5.49 2.55
CA PRO A 164 15.80 4.63 3.42
C PRO A 164 15.20 3.23 3.62
N LEU A 165 13.86 3.10 3.63
CA LEU A 165 13.18 1.80 3.71
C LEU A 165 13.38 1.00 2.42
N PHE A 166 13.26 1.67 1.27
CA PHE A 166 13.45 1.12 -0.06
C PHE A 166 14.85 0.52 -0.26
N MET A 167 15.88 1.19 0.28
CA MET A 167 17.26 0.69 0.21
C MET A 167 17.54 -0.49 1.15
N LYS A 168 16.86 -0.59 2.31
CA LYS A 168 17.30 -1.46 3.42
C LYS A 168 16.45 -2.71 3.72
N THR A 169 15.25 -2.87 3.18
CA THR A 169 14.26 -3.80 3.80
C THR A 169 13.80 -4.96 2.91
N PRO A 170 14.56 -6.07 2.78
CA PRO A 170 14.25 -7.18 1.87
C PRO A 170 12.86 -7.82 2.02
N SER A 171 12.30 -7.86 3.24
CA SER A 171 11.03 -8.56 3.56
C SER A 171 9.79 -7.67 3.49
N LYS A 172 9.94 -6.35 3.61
CA LYS A 172 8.83 -5.37 3.58
C LYS A 172 8.85 -4.52 2.32
N ASN A 173 9.60 -4.97 1.31
CA ASN A 173 9.77 -4.28 0.04
C ASN A 173 8.44 -4.04 -0.68
N GLN A 174 7.46 -4.93 -0.56
CA GLN A 174 6.21 -4.87 -1.35
C GLN A 174 5.45 -3.56 -1.12
N HIS A 175 5.12 -3.25 0.13
CA HIS A 175 4.42 -1.99 0.46
C HIS A 175 5.27 -0.75 0.13
N VAL A 176 6.59 -0.81 0.33
CA VAL A 176 7.47 0.32 -0.02
C VAL A 176 7.47 0.58 -1.52
N VAL A 177 7.60 -0.47 -2.33
CA VAL A 177 7.54 -0.42 -3.79
C VAL A 177 6.18 0.09 -4.24
N SER A 178 5.09 -0.42 -3.68
CA SER A 178 3.72 0.04 -3.97
C SER A 178 3.51 1.52 -3.65
N ILE A 179 4.01 2.00 -2.52
CA ILE A 179 3.97 3.43 -2.16
C ILE A 179 4.75 4.27 -3.18
N VAL A 180 5.95 3.85 -3.58
CA VAL A 180 6.77 4.58 -4.57
C VAL A 180 6.09 4.59 -5.94
N ALA A 181 5.54 3.46 -6.38
CA ALA A 181 4.79 3.35 -7.63
C ALA A 181 3.54 4.27 -7.60
N SER A 182 2.78 4.24 -6.51
CA SER A 182 1.60 5.09 -6.31
C SER A 182 1.95 6.58 -6.39
N MET A 183 3.05 7.00 -5.76
CA MET A 183 3.51 8.39 -5.88
C MET A 183 3.98 8.74 -7.29
N LEU A 184 4.65 7.84 -8.03
CA LEU A 184 5.07 8.11 -9.41
C LEU A 184 3.87 8.27 -10.34
N ARG A 185 2.84 7.43 -10.16
CA ARG A 185 1.57 7.50 -10.89
C ARG A 185 0.80 8.80 -10.60
N ASN A 186 0.67 9.16 -9.32
CA ASN A 186 -0.27 10.20 -8.89
C ASN A 186 0.33 11.60 -8.76
N CYS A 187 1.60 11.73 -8.37
CA CYS A 187 2.22 13.04 -8.18
C CYS A 187 2.40 13.77 -9.51
N LYS A 188 2.18 15.08 -9.51
CA LYS A 188 2.44 15.98 -10.66
C LYS A 188 3.31 17.15 -10.22
N GLY A 189 3.73 17.98 -11.17
CA GLY A 189 4.46 19.23 -10.89
C GLY A 189 5.72 19.03 -10.05
N GLN A 190 5.90 19.89 -9.03
CA GLN A 190 7.09 19.89 -8.17
C GLN A 190 7.24 18.61 -7.36
N GLN A 191 6.14 18.03 -6.85
CA GLN A 191 6.18 16.79 -6.07
C GLN A 191 6.74 15.63 -6.90
N ARG A 192 6.32 15.54 -8.17
CA ARG A 192 6.84 14.53 -9.10
C ARG A 192 8.33 14.76 -9.41
N GLN A 193 8.73 16.00 -9.66
CA GLN A 193 10.15 16.32 -9.88
C GLN A 193 11.03 15.92 -8.70
N ARG A 194 10.58 16.19 -7.46
CA ARG A 194 11.29 15.80 -6.22
C ARG A 194 11.39 14.28 -6.05
N LEU A 195 10.40 13.53 -6.56
CA LEU A 195 10.42 12.06 -6.55
C LEU A 195 11.41 11.53 -7.58
N LEU A 196 11.37 12.04 -8.81
CA LEU A 196 12.27 11.63 -9.89
C LEU A 196 13.73 11.95 -9.53
N SER A 197 14.01 13.10 -8.90
CA SER A 197 15.36 13.45 -8.47
C SER A 197 15.96 12.45 -7.47
N LYS A 198 15.15 11.65 -6.76
CA LYS A 198 15.66 10.58 -5.88
C LYS A 198 16.41 9.50 -6.65
N PHE A 199 16.06 9.26 -7.92
CA PHE A 199 16.70 8.26 -8.77
C PHE A 199 18.02 8.73 -9.39
N THR A 200 18.35 10.02 -9.29
CA THR A 200 19.62 10.58 -9.78
C THR A 200 20.63 10.87 -8.65
N GLU A 201 20.24 10.68 -7.39
CA GLU A 201 21.11 10.89 -6.23
C GLU A 201 22.17 9.79 -6.08
N ASN A 202 23.33 10.15 -5.51
CA ASN A 202 24.38 9.20 -5.07
C ASN A 202 24.79 8.20 -6.16
N ASP A 203 25.20 8.68 -7.34
CA ASP A 203 25.52 7.84 -8.50
C ASP A 203 24.43 6.82 -8.86
N TYR A 204 23.17 7.27 -8.83
CA TYR A 204 22.02 6.44 -9.23
C TYR A 204 21.81 5.20 -8.33
N GLU A 205 22.21 5.22 -7.05
CA GLU A 205 22.11 4.04 -6.15
C GLU A 205 20.68 3.47 -6.05
N LYS A 206 19.64 4.30 -6.24
CA LYS A 206 18.23 3.86 -6.21
C LYS A 206 17.88 3.07 -7.47
N VAL A 207 18.49 3.39 -8.61
CA VAL A 207 18.37 2.64 -9.86
C VAL A 207 19.06 1.30 -9.71
N ASP A 208 20.26 1.27 -9.12
CA ASP A 208 20.95 0.01 -8.82
C ASP A 208 20.11 -0.88 -7.91
N ARG A 209 19.49 -0.29 -6.87
CA ARG A 209 18.57 -0.99 -5.98
C ARG A 209 17.32 -1.51 -6.72
N LEU A 210 16.73 -0.73 -7.62
CA LEU A 210 15.61 -1.20 -8.45
C LEU A 210 16.00 -2.41 -9.30
N MET A 211 17.17 -2.36 -9.92
CA MET A 211 17.66 -3.50 -10.72
C MET A 211 17.91 -4.73 -9.85
N GLU A 212 18.45 -4.57 -8.65
CA GLU A 212 18.60 -5.68 -7.69
C GLU A 212 17.24 -6.31 -7.36
N LEU A 213 16.22 -5.48 -7.09
CA LEU A 213 14.86 -5.95 -6.83
C LEU A 213 14.25 -6.64 -8.05
N HIS A 214 14.42 -6.08 -9.25
CA HIS A 214 13.95 -6.66 -10.50
C HIS A 214 14.47 -8.09 -10.65
N PHE A 215 15.79 -8.30 -10.60
CA PHE A 215 16.35 -9.64 -10.74
C PHE A 215 15.92 -10.59 -9.62
N LYS A 216 15.83 -10.10 -8.38
CA LYS A 216 15.39 -10.91 -7.25
C LYS A 216 13.97 -11.43 -7.42
N TYR A 217 13.03 -10.59 -7.86
CA TYR A 217 11.64 -11.00 -8.04
C TYR A 217 11.44 -11.74 -9.37
N LEU A 218 12.21 -11.41 -10.40
CA LEU A 218 12.23 -12.17 -11.66
C LEU A 218 12.63 -13.63 -11.41
N GLU A 219 13.73 -13.86 -10.69
CA GLU A 219 14.18 -15.22 -10.33
C GLU A 219 13.12 -15.99 -9.55
N LYS A 220 12.40 -15.33 -8.63
CA LYS A 220 11.29 -15.96 -7.90
C LYS A 220 10.13 -16.37 -8.80
N VAL A 221 9.75 -15.51 -9.73
CA VAL A 221 8.66 -15.79 -10.68
C VAL A 221 9.07 -16.92 -11.62
N GLU A 222 10.30 -16.90 -12.15
CA GLU A 222 10.85 -17.98 -12.99
C GLU A 222 10.91 -19.32 -12.25
N GLN A 223 11.24 -19.32 -10.95
CA GLN A 223 11.19 -20.53 -10.11
C GLN A 223 9.76 -21.07 -9.97
N VAL A 224 8.76 -20.22 -9.80
CA VAL A 224 7.35 -20.66 -9.77
C VAL A 224 6.94 -21.23 -11.12
N GLU A 225 7.25 -20.55 -12.22
CA GLU A 225 6.97 -21.01 -13.59
C GLU A 225 7.58 -22.38 -13.86
N SER A 226 8.83 -22.62 -13.46
CA SER A 226 9.50 -23.92 -13.64
C SER A 226 8.86 -25.09 -12.89
N ASN A 227 8.15 -24.80 -11.79
CA ASN A 227 7.43 -25.80 -10.99
C ASN A 227 5.96 -25.97 -11.42
N THR A 228 5.49 -25.13 -12.35
CA THR A 228 4.12 -25.12 -12.86
C THR A 228 4.02 -26.13 -14.01
N LYS A 229 2.95 -26.94 -14.03
CA LYS A 229 2.77 -27.93 -15.10
C LYS A 229 2.29 -27.25 -16.39
N GLU A 230 2.71 -27.78 -17.55
CA GLU A 230 2.37 -27.23 -18.86
C GLU A 230 0.86 -27.25 -19.19
N ASP A 231 0.07 -28.10 -18.50
CA ASP A 231 -1.37 -28.27 -18.74
C ASP A 231 -2.27 -27.38 -17.84
N GLU A 232 -1.70 -26.45 -17.06
CA GLU A 232 -2.49 -25.57 -16.19
C GLU A 232 -3.15 -24.42 -16.96
N GLU A 233 -4.37 -24.04 -16.55
CA GLU A 233 -5.09 -22.91 -17.14
C GLU A 233 -4.28 -21.61 -16.94
N GLU A 234 -4.29 -20.72 -17.95
CA GLU A 234 -3.50 -19.48 -17.94
C GLU A 234 -3.81 -18.59 -16.72
N GLU A 235 -5.07 -18.54 -16.28
CA GLU A 235 -5.49 -17.81 -15.09
C GLU A 235 -4.90 -18.41 -13.81
N GLU A 236 -4.90 -19.75 -13.67
CA GLU A 236 -4.32 -20.44 -12.50
C GLU A 236 -2.80 -20.23 -12.44
N SER A 237 -2.13 -20.29 -13.58
CA SER A 237 -0.70 -20.01 -13.71
C SER A 237 -0.39 -18.55 -13.32
N TYR A 238 -1.20 -17.59 -13.76
CA TYR A 238 -1.05 -16.18 -13.38
C TYR A 238 -1.22 -15.96 -11.88
N LEU A 239 -2.22 -16.58 -11.25
CA LEU A 239 -2.43 -16.52 -9.79
C LEU A 239 -1.24 -17.10 -9.03
N LYS A 240 -0.69 -18.24 -9.46
CA LYS A 240 0.53 -18.82 -8.87
C LYS A 240 1.73 -17.88 -8.98
N ARG A 241 1.91 -17.21 -10.12
CA ARG A 241 2.98 -16.21 -10.30
C ARG A 241 2.77 -14.99 -9.41
N LEU A 242 1.53 -14.55 -9.19
CA LEU A 242 1.21 -13.48 -8.23
C LEU A 242 1.64 -13.88 -6.81
N ASP A 243 1.33 -15.10 -6.36
CA ASP A 243 1.80 -15.64 -5.08
C ASP A 243 3.34 -15.73 -5.02
N GLY A 244 3.98 -16.00 -6.16
CA GLY A 244 5.44 -15.97 -6.37
C GLY A 244 6.08 -14.58 -6.28
N GLY A 245 5.27 -13.51 -6.25
CA GLY A 245 5.73 -12.12 -6.16
C GLY A 245 5.72 -11.34 -7.47
N LEU A 246 5.03 -11.84 -8.51
CA LEU A 246 4.88 -11.15 -9.80
C LEU A 246 4.34 -9.72 -9.62
N PHE A 247 3.38 -9.50 -8.73
CA PHE A 247 2.86 -8.14 -8.49
C PHE A 247 3.97 -7.17 -8.05
N THR A 248 4.90 -7.63 -7.21
CA THR A 248 6.01 -6.78 -6.78
C THR A 248 7.01 -6.54 -7.92
N LEU A 249 7.25 -7.55 -8.76
CA LEU A 249 8.08 -7.41 -9.96
C LEU A 249 7.49 -6.37 -10.92
N GLN A 250 6.18 -6.46 -11.20
CA GLN A 250 5.46 -5.52 -12.06
C GLN A 250 5.56 -4.08 -11.53
N LEU A 251 5.42 -3.87 -10.23
CA LEU A 251 5.59 -2.53 -9.65
C LEU A 251 7.04 -2.03 -9.70
N VAL A 252 8.03 -2.91 -9.53
CA VAL A 252 9.45 -2.54 -9.70
C VAL A 252 9.72 -2.12 -11.14
N ASP A 253 9.22 -2.87 -12.12
CA ASP A 253 9.38 -2.59 -13.54
C ASP A 253 8.63 -1.32 -13.96
N PHE A 254 7.46 -1.08 -13.39
CA PHE A 254 6.73 0.17 -13.54
C PHE A 254 7.57 1.37 -13.06
N ILE A 255 8.17 1.28 -11.86
CA ILE A 255 9.04 2.33 -11.32
C ILE A 255 10.27 2.53 -12.23
N LEU A 256 10.86 1.44 -12.77
CA LEU A 256 11.98 1.52 -13.71
C LEU A 256 11.60 2.27 -14.99
N LEU A 257 10.45 1.95 -15.59
CA LEU A 257 9.94 2.65 -16.77
C LEU A 257 9.70 4.14 -16.49
N GLU A 258 9.04 4.45 -15.38
CA GLU A 258 8.80 5.82 -14.91
C GLU A 258 10.09 6.61 -14.71
N ALA A 259 11.09 6.01 -14.07
CA ALA A 259 12.40 6.63 -13.85
C ALA A 259 13.14 6.84 -15.18
N CYS A 260 13.13 5.88 -16.09
CA CYS A 260 13.79 6.00 -17.39
C CYS A 260 13.13 7.05 -18.31
N ALA A 261 11.82 7.21 -18.22
CA ALA A 261 11.09 8.22 -19.00
C ALA A 261 11.16 9.63 -18.37
N GLY A 262 11.18 9.71 -17.03
CA GLY A 262 11.11 10.98 -16.30
C GLY A 262 12.46 11.61 -15.92
N CYS A 263 13.55 10.84 -15.89
CA CYS A 263 14.88 11.32 -15.52
C CYS A 263 15.78 11.55 -16.74
N PRO A 264 16.98 12.17 -16.57
CA PRO A 264 17.94 12.32 -17.65
C PRO A 264 18.35 10.98 -18.29
N PRO A 265 18.80 10.96 -19.56
CA PRO A 265 19.14 9.74 -20.29
C PRO A 265 20.17 8.83 -19.59
N ALA A 266 20.99 9.40 -18.69
CA ALA A 266 21.94 8.64 -17.87
C ALA A 266 21.27 7.54 -17.03
N VAL A 267 20.03 7.72 -16.57
CA VAL A 267 19.27 6.69 -15.84
C VAL A 267 19.01 5.48 -16.73
N LYS A 268 18.50 5.71 -17.95
CA LYS A 268 18.27 4.65 -18.94
C LYS A 268 19.59 3.95 -19.32
N GLN A 269 20.66 4.70 -19.52
CA GLN A 269 21.99 4.14 -19.79
C GLN A 269 22.49 3.25 -18.65
N ARG A 270 22.26 3.62 -17.39
CA ARG A 270 22.62 2.80 -16.21
C ARG A 270 21.83 1.48 -16.21
N VAL A 271 20.52 1.53 -16.44
CA VAL A 271 19.65 0.34 -16.55
C VAL A 271 20.13 -0.59 -17.66
N THR A 272 20.36 -0.07 -18.87
CA THR A 272 20.86 -0.86 -20.01
C THR A 272 22.22 -1.49 -19.73
N ARG A 273 23.13 -0.74 -19.07
CA ARG A 273 24.43 -1.27 -18.67
C ARG A 273 24.29 -2.46 -17.71
N ILE A 274 23.47 -2.34 -16.68
CA ILE A 274 23.26 -3.43 -15.70
C ILE A 274 22.63 -4.67 -16.36
N LEU A 275 21.65 -4.48 -17.24
CA LEU A 275 21.04 -5.59 -18.00
C LEU A 275 22.09 -6.30 -18.87
N SER A 276 22.92 -5.56 -19.59
CA SER A 276 23.97 -6.13 -20.43
C SER A 276 25.00 -6.96 -19.63
N GLN A 277 25.38 -6.48 -18.44
CA GLN A 277 26.30 -7.20 -17.54
C GLN A 277 25.73 -8.52 -17.04
N ARG A 278 24.41 -8.61 -16.85
CA ARG A 278 23.71 -9.84 -16.45
C ARG A 278 23.18 -10.67 -17.62
N ARG A 279 23.50 -10.30 -18.86
CA ARG A 279 22.98 -10.93 -20.10
C ARG A 279 21.45 -10.95 -20.17
N ALA A 280 20.79 -10.01 -19.49
CA ALA A 280 19.34 -9.85 -19.48
C ALA A 280 18.89 -8.89 -20.60
N SER A 281 17.65 -9.04 -21.05
CA SER A 281 17.10 -8.24 -22.14
C SER A 281 16.09 -7.21 -21.66
N LEU A 282 16.13 -6.02 -22.26
CA LEU A 282 15.04 -5.03 -22.14
C LEU A 282 13.69 -5.60 -22.62
N LYS A 283 13.70 -6.65 -23.44
CA LYS A 283 12.48 -7.34 -23.89
C LYS A 283 11.72 -7.98 -22.71
N THR A 284 12.43 -8.48 -21.70
CA THR A 284 11.82 -9.12 -20.53
C THR A 284 10.97 -8.11 -19.74
N ILE A 285 11.56 -6.95 -19.39
CA ILE A 285 10.84 -5.86 -18.72
C ILE A 285 9.62 -5.41 -19.55
N ARG A 286 9.80 -5.23 -20.86
CA ARG A 286 8.68 -4.83 -21.74
C ARG A 286 7.57 -5.87 -21.80
N HIS A 287 7.89 -7.16 -21.75
CA HIS A 287 6.90 -8.23 -21.74
C HIS A 287 6.10 -8.23 -20.44
N ILE A 288 6.77 -8.19 -19.28
CA ILE A 288 6.14 -8.09 -17.95
C ILE A 288 5.22 -6.88 -17.87
N MET A 289 5.65 -5.73 -18.40
CA MET A 289 4.85 -4.51 -18.36
C MET A 289 3.68 -4.50 -19.35
N ARG A 290 3.77 -5.23 -20.47
CA ARG A 290 2.62 -5.45 -21.36
C ARG A 290 1.58 -6.35 -20.72
N GLU A 291 2.01 -7.43 -20.05
CA GLU A 291 1.13 -8.30 -19.26
C GLU A 291 0.46 -7.49 -18.13
N TYR A 292 1.23 -6.68 -17.40
CA TYR A 292 0.67 -5.81 -16.36
C TYR A 292 -0.39 -4.83 -16.90
N ALA A 293 -0.14 -4.23 -18.08
CA ALA A 293 -1.11 -3.34 -18.73
C ALA A 293 -2.36 -4.08 -19.24
N GLY A 294 -2.23 -5.35 -19.64
CA GLY A 294 -3.37 -6.19 -20.05
C GLY A 294 -4.23 -6.65 -18.87
N ASN A 295 -3.61 -6.87 -17.71
CA ASN A 295 -4.25 -7.38 -16.50
C ASN A 295 -4.51 -6.29 -15.44
N LEU A 296 -4.65 -5.02 -15.85
CA LEU A 296 -5.07 -3.97 -14.93
C LEU A 296 -6.47 -4.33 -14.40
N GLY A 297 -6.54 -4.56 -13.09
CA GLY A 297 -7.73 -5.10 -12.44
C GLY A 297 -8.99 -4.25 -12.62
N ASP A 298 -10.14 -4.84 -12.31
CA ASP A 298 -11.46 -4.23 -12.51
C ASP A 298 -11.80 -3.10 -11.51
N ALA A 299 -10.91 -2.82 -10.56
CA ALA A 299 -11.11 -1.88 -9.47
C ALA A 299 -10.88 -0.43 -9.90
N GLY A 300 -11.86 0.17 -10.58
CA GLY A 300 -11.86 1.59 -10.91
C GLY A 300 -12.81 1.95 -12.05
N ASP A 301 -12.95 3.25 -12.28
CA ASP A 301 -13.64 3.80 -13.45
C ASP A 301 -12.97 3.30 -14.75
N SER A 302 -13.76 2.89 -15.75
CA SER A 302 -13.28 2.37 -17.04
C SER A 302 -12.36 3.39 -17.71
N GLU A 303 -12.69 4.68 -17.59
CA GLU A 303 -11.88 5.77 -18.15
C GLU A 303 -10.48 5.85 -17.51
N TRP A 304 -10.40 5.66 -16.20
CA TRP A 304 -9.11 5.67 -15.50
C TRP A 304 -8.25 4.49 -15.93
N ARG A 305 -8.85 3.31 -16.09
CA ARG A 305 -8.14 2.10 -16.51
C ARG A 305 -7.55 2.25 -17.90
N GLU A 306 -8.34 2.76 -18.85
CA GLU A 306 -7.88 3.02 -20.21
C GLU A 306 -6.74 4.04 -20.22
N ALA A 307 -6.85 5.12 -19.44
CA ALA A 307 -5.80 6.13 -19.33
C ALA A 307 -4.50 5.55 -18.72
N GLU A 308 -4.61 4.73 -17.68
CA GLU A 308 -3.45 4.07 -17.05
C GLU A 308 -2.81 3.05 -18.00
N GLN A 309 -3.62 2.26 -18.71
CA GLN A 309 -3.14 1.32 -19.72
C GLN A 309 -2.36 2.05 -20.82
N GLN A 310 -2.94 3.12 -21.38
CA GLN A 310 -2.27 3.94 -22.40
C GLN A 310 -0.98 4.56 -21.87
N HIS A 311 -0.97 5.05 -20.62
CA HIS A 311 0.22 5.60 -19.99
C HIS A 311 1.34 4.56 -19.89
N ILE A 312 1.03 3.35 -19.43
CA ILE A 312 2.02 2.26 -19.34
C ILE A 312 2.55 1.88 -20.73
N LEU A 313 1.68 1.77 -21.73
CA LEU A 313 2.09 1.46 -23.11
C LEU A 313 3.01 2.55 -23.68
N GLN A 314 2.72 3.83 -23.44
CA GLN A 314 3.59 4.94 -23.85
C GLN A 314 4.97 4.89 -23.16
N LEU A 315 5.02 4.46 -21.89
CA LEU A 315 6.28 4.26 -21.18
C LEU A 315 7.09 3.12 -21.83
N ILE A 316 6.44 2.03 -22.21
CA ILE A 316 7.06 0.88 -22.88
C ILE A 316 7.65 1.29 -24.24
N ASP A 317 6.97 2.14 -25.00
CA ASP A 317 7.44 2.59 -26.32
C ASP A 317 8.63 3.57 -26.23
N LYS A 318 8.69 4.36 -25.14
CA LYS A 318 9.82 5.27 -24.86
C LYS A 318 11.04 4.54 -24.29
N PHE A 319 10.87 3.32 -23.78
CA PHE A 319 11.89 2.51 -23.10
C PHE A 319 12.66 1.60 -24.07
#